data_AF-A0A7X9AGI7-F1
#
_entry.id   AF-A0A7X9AGI7-F1
#
_cell.length_a   1.000
_cell.length_b   1.000
_cell.length_c   1.000
_cell.angle_alpha   90.00
_cell.angle_beta   90.00
_cell.angle_gamma   90.00
#
_symmetry.space_group_name_H-M   'P 1'
#
loop_
_entity.id
_entity.type
_entity.pdbx_description
1 polymer ?
#
loop_
_entity_poly.entity_id
_entity_poly.type
_entity_poly.pdbx_seq_one_letter_code
_entity_poly.pdbx_strand_id
1 'polypeptide(L)' 'MNRHETEGLFITFEGLEGAGKSTQAEMLVRHLEREGYPVRLTREPGGTAVGEAIREL' A
#
# COMPACT_ATOMS: atom_id res chain seq x y z
N MET A 1 -7.31 7.72 -31.45
CA MET A 1 -7.98 7.88 -30.14
C MET A 1 -7.29 6.94 -29.16
N ASN A 2 -6.13 7.32 -28.60
CA ASN A 2 -5.40 6.46 -27.65
C ASN A 2 -6.05 6.57 -26.27
N ARG A 3 -6.72 5.52 -25.84
CA ARG A 3 -7.22 5.38 -24.47
C ARG A 3 -6.03 4.96 -23.59
N HIS A 4 -5.26 5.93 -23.12
CA HIS A 4 -4.54 5.77 -21.86
C HIS A 4 -5.44 6.37 -20.78
N GLU A 5 -6.54 5.69 -20.47
CA GLU A 5 -7.17 5.87 -19.16
C GLU A 5 -6.10 5.47 -18.15
N THR A 6 -5.66 6.44 -17.34
CA THR A 6 -4.49 6.35 -16.45
C THR A 6 -4.42 5.01 -15.72
N GLU A 7 -3.51 4.12 -16.14
CA GLU A 7 -3.24 2.87 -15.44
C GLU A 7 -2.60 3.19 -14.08
N GLY A 8 -3.25 2.75 -12.99
CA GLY A 8 -2.67 2.82 -11.64
C GLY A 8 -1.58 1.78 -11.46
N LEU A 9 -0.65 2.03 -10.52
CA LEU A 9 0.39 1.08 -10.15
C LEU A 9 0.03 0.38 -8.84
N PHE A 10 0.14 -0.96 -8.81
CA PHE A 10 0.00 -1.75 -7.58
C PHE A 10 1.37 -2.25 -7.12
N ILE A 11 1.76 -1.87 -5.90
CA ILE A 11 3.08 -2.13 -5.31
C ILE A 11 2.90 -2.96 -4.04
N THR A 12 3.65 -4.06 -3.91
CA THR A 12 3.70 -4.88 -2.69
C THR A 12 5.07 -4.80 -2.01
N PHE A 13 5.09 -4.92 -0.68
CA PHE A 13 6.30 -4.99 0.12
C PHE A 13 6.38 -6.34 0.82
N GLU A 14 7.32 -7.19 0.39
CA GLU A 14 7.51 -8.55 0.89
C GLU A 14 8.81 -8.70 1.69
N GLY A 15 8.85 -9.68 2.60
CA GLY A 15 10.03 -9.96 3.42
C GLY A 15 9.71 -10.55 4.79
N LEU A 16 10.75 -10.96 5.52
CA LEU A 16 10.64 -11.57 6.85
C LEU A 16 10.07 -10.61 7.90
N GLU A 17 9.66 -11.15 9.05
CA GLU A 17 9.29 -10.35 10.21
C GLU A 17 10.46 -9.44 10.64
N GLY A 18 10.17 -8.18 10.98
CA GLY A 18 11.21 -7.20 11.29
C GLY A 18 11.98 -6.64 10.09
N ALA A 19 11.72 -7.07 8.84
CA ALA A 19 12.43 -6.57 7.65
C ALA A 19 12.13 -5.10 7.27
N GLY A 20 11.32 -4.39 8.04
CA GLY A 20 11.01 -2.97 7.81
C GLY A 20 9.96 -2.69 6.73
N LYS A 21 9.18 -3.69 6.31
CA LYS A 21 8.13 -3.56 5.27
C LYS A 21 7.18 -2.38 5.50
N SER A 22 6.62 -2.28 6.71
CA SER A 22 5.70 -1.20 7.06
C SER A 22 6.37 0.17 7.01
N THR A 23 7.60 0.28 7.53
CA THR A 23 8.39 1.52 7.46
C THR A 23 8.62 1.96 6.02
N GLN A 24 9.03 1.04 5.15
CA GLN A 24 9.28 1.34 3.74
C GLN A 24 8.01 1.70 2.98
N ALA A 25 6.90 1.00 3.24
CA ALA A 25 5.61 1.33 2.65
C ALA A 25 5.15 2.75 3.01
N GLU A 26 5.25 3.13 4.29
CA GLU A 26 4.91 4.50 4.73
C GLU A 26 5.85 5.57 4.15
N MET A 27 7.15 5.26 4.01
CA MET A 27 8.11 6.18 3.40
C MET A 27 7.80 6.41 1.91
N LEU A 28 7.43 5.34 1.18
CA LEU A 28 7.06 5.44 -0.22
C LEU A 28 5.77 6.26 -0.39
N VAL A 29 4.75 6.02 0.43
CA VAL A 29 3.50 6.79 0.41
C VAL A 29 3.79 8.28 0.58
N ARG A 30 4.54 8.65 1.63
CA ARG A 30 4.92 10.05 1.89
C ARG A 30 5.76 10.65 0.77
N HIS A 31 6.56 9.86 0.07
CA HIS A 31 7.31 10.35 -1.09
C HIS A 31 6.41 10.63 -2.27
N LEU A 32 5.55 9.67 -2.66
CA LEU A 32 4.65 9.80 -3.79
C LEU A 32 3.59 10.90 -3.57
N GLU A 33 3.07 11.04 -2.36
CA GLU A 33 2.17 12.15 -2.01
C GLU A 33 2.85 13.51 -2.14
N ARG A 34 4.13 13.63 -1.76
CA ARG A 34 4.92 14.87 -1.96
C ARG A 34 5.16 15.20 -3.43
N GLU A 35 5.26 14.19 -4.27
CA GLU A 35 5.37 14.36 -5.73
C GLU A 35 3.99 14.61 -6.40
N GLY A 36 2.90 14.63 -5.63
CA GLY A 36 1.55 14.93 -6.12
C GLY A 36 0.77 13.74 -6.68
N TYR A 37 1.23 12.50 -6.43
CA TYR A 37 0.50 11.31 -6.85
C TYR A 37 -0.62 10.95 -5.86
N PRO A 38 -1.80 10.50 -6.34
CA PRO A 38 -2.80 9.89 -5.49
C PRO A 38 -2.33 8.49 -5.07
N VAL A 39 -2.23 8.26 -3.76
CA VAL A 39 -1.74 6.98 -3.20
C VAL A 39 -2.79 6.36 -2.27
N ARG A 40 -2.92 5.03 -2.29
CA ARG A 40 -3.67 4.27 -1.29
C ARG A 40 -2.77 3.22 -0.67
N LEU A 41 -2.60 3.29 0.65
CA LEU A 41 -1.88 2.27 1.41
C LEU A 41 -2.87 1.24 1.97
N THR A 42 -2.52 -0.04 1.84
CA THR A 42 -3.24 -1.17 2.47
C THR A 42 -2.22 -2.17 3.03
N ARG A 43 -2.68 -3.07 3.90
CA ARG A 43 -1.88 -4.14 4.52
C ARG A 43 -2.71 -5.42 4.66
N GLU A 44 -2.05 -6.56 4.71
CA GLU A 44 -2.66 -7.86 5.01
C GLU A 44 -1.85 -8.61 6.09
N PRO A 45 -2.49 -9.41 6.99
CA PRO A 45 -3.94 -9.44 7.22
C PRO A 45 -4.43 -8.09 7.80
N GLY A 46 -5.56 -7.60 7.31
CA GLY A 46 -6.07 -6.26 7.64
C GLY A 46 -6.60 -5.51 6.42
N GLY A 47 -6.72 -4.18 6.53
CA GLY A 47 -7.05 -3.31 5.37
C GLY A 47 -8.52 -3.25 4.99
N THR A 48 -9.38 -4.07 5.60
CA THR A 48 -10.85 -3.97 5.58
C THR A 48 -11.39 -4.22 6.99
N ALA A 49 -12.62 -3.79 7.30
CA ALA A 49 -13.22 -4.02 8.63
C ALA A 49 -13.26 -5.52 9.00
N VAL A 50 -13.51 -6.39 8.01
CA VAL A 50 -13.48 -7.85 8.18
C VAL A 50 -12.05 -8.36 8.37
N GLY A 51 -11.10 -7.86 7.58
CA GLY A 51 -9.69 -8.25 7.68
C GLY A 51 -9.05 -7.86 9.02
N GLU A 52 -9.43 -6.72 9.59
CA GLU A 52 -8.97 -6.32 10.94
C GLU A 52 -9.57 -7.22 12.03
N ALA A 53 -10.84 -7.62 11.92
CA ALA A 53 -11.48 -8.53 12.87
C ALA A 53 -10.84 -9.94 12.87
N ILE A 54 -10.41 -10.46 11.71
CA ILE A 54 -9.69 -11.75 11.62
C ILE A 54 -8.33 -11.68 12.32
N ARG A 55 -7.70 -10.50 12.39
CA ARG A 55 -6.37 -10.32 13.00
C ARG A 55 -6.40 -10.42 14.53
N GLU A 56 -7.54 -10.11 15.15
CA GLU A 56 -7.70 -10.09 16.61
C GLU A 56 -8.03 -11.48 17.19
N LEU A 57 -8.35 -12.46 16.35
CA LEU A 57 -8.58 -13.86 16.70
C LEU A 57 -7.26 -14.66 16.77
#